data_AF-A0A978TY79-F1
#
_entry.id   AF-A0A978TY79-F1
#
_cell.length_a   1.000
_cell.length_b   1.000
_cell.length_c   1.000
_cell.angle_alpha   90.00
_cell.angle_beta   90.00
_cell.angle_gamma   90.00
#
_symmetry.space_group_name_H-M   'P 1'
#
loop_
_entity.id
_entity.type
_entity.pdbx_description
1 polymer ?
#
loop_
_entity_poly.entity_id
_entity_poly.type
_entity_poly.pdbx_seq_one_letter_code
_entity_poly.pdbx_strand_id
1 'polypeptide(L)'
;MQPSDQSSAYPVTPTVDQVDDYHGVKVADPYRWLEDPNSDQTRAWVEAQNRVTFGYLEGIAERDRLKRRLTELWDYEKYGIPFKQGEQYFF
;
A
#
# COMPACT_ATOMS: atom_id res chain seq x y z
N MET A 1 14.23 16.30 20.18
CA MET A 1 13.46 15.36 19.33
C MET A 1 13.47 14.04 20.09
N GLN A 2 12.44 13.79 20.92
CA GLN A 2 12.40 12.55 21.70
C GLN A 2 11.86 11.42 20.81
N PRO A 3 12.45 10.21 20.87
CA PRO A 3 11.90 9.06 20.16
C PRO A 3 10.65 8.63 20.93
N SER A 4 9.48 8.74 20.31
CA SER A 4 8.28 8.10 20.85
C SER A 4 8.42 6.58 20.68
N ASP A 5 8.27 5.86 21.79
CA ASP A 5 8.28 4.40 21.84
C ASP A 5 7.05 3.85 21.11
N GLN A 6 7.20 3.59 19.81
CA GLN A 6 6.16 3.11 18.88
C GLN A 6 5.97 1.57 18.95
N SER A 7 6.51 0.91 19.97
CA SER A 7 6.51 -0.56 20.05
C SER A 7 5.12 -1.16 20.34
N SER A 8 4.18 -0.40 20.88
CA SER A 8 2.80 -0.85 21.19
C SER A 8 1.73 -0.41 20.16
N ALA A 9 2.11 0.28 19.09
CA ALA A 9 1.17 0.91 18.15
C ALA A 9 0.95 0.15 16.83
N TYR A 10 1.76 -0.86 16.53
CA TYR A 10 1.65 -1.65 15.30
C TYR A 10 0.89 -2.96 15.51
N PRO A 11 0.14 -3.45 14.50
CA PRO A 11 -0.51 -4.74 14.59
C PRO A 11 0.51 -5.87 14.75
N VAL A 12 0.19 -6.84 15.60
CA VAL A 12 0.99 -8.05 15.73
C VAL A 12 1.04 -8.75 14.38
N THR A 13 2.26 -9.02 13.91
CA THR A 13 2.50 -9.74 12.66
C THR A 13 3.14 -11.08 13.01
N PRO A 14 2.38 -12.19 12.99
CA PRO A 14 2.91 -13.49 13.38
C PRO A 14 4.03 -13.92 12.44
N THR A 15 5.02 -14.62 12.99
CA THR A 15 6.10 -15.26 12.23
C THR A 15 5.80 -16.74 12.07
N VAL A 16 6.19 -17.31 10.93
CA VAL A 16 6.15 -18.75 10.64
C VAL A 16 7.57 -19.29 10.43
N ASP A 17 7.76 -20.60 10.55
CA ASP A 17 9.07 -21.24 10.42
C ASP A 17 9.45 -21.58 8.96
N GLN A 18 8.91 -20.85 7.98
CA GLN A 18 9.24 -21.10 6.56
C GLN A 18 10.72 -20.82 6.32
N VAL A 19 11.43 -21.79 5.74
CA VAL A 19 12.83 -21.68 5.34
C VAL A 19 13.00 -22.33 3.98
N ASP A 20 13.55 -21.59 3.03
CA ASP A 20 13.91 -22.08 1.71
C ASP A 20 15.41 -22.43 1.65
N ASP A 21 15.80 -23.29 0.71
CA ASP A 21 17.19 -23.64 0.43
C ASP A 21 17.59 -23.19 -0.98
N TYR A 22 18.56 -22.30 -1.06
CA TYR A 22 19.13 -21.81 -2.30
C TYR A 22 20.57 -22.30 -2.42
N HIS A 23 20.78 -23.38 -3.19
CA HIS A 23 22.11 -23.94 -3.46
C HIS A 23 22.91 -24.31 -2.20
N GLY A 24 22.24 -24.83 -1.17
CA GLY A 24 22.82 -25.20 0.12
C GLY A 24 22.76 -24.07 1.16
N VAL A 25 22.27 -22.89 0.80
CA VAL A 25 22.09 -21.76 1.72
C VAL A 25 20.64 -21.71 2.19
N LYS A 26 20.44 -21.87 3.51
CA LYS A 26 19.11 -21.73 4.13
C LYS A 26 18.74 -20.27 4.32
N VAL A 27 17.55 -19.86 3.87
CA VAL A 27 17.02 -18.49 3.99
C VAL A 27 15.64 -18.56 4.62
N ALA A 28 15.48 -17.94 5.80
CA ALA A 28 14.20 -17.89 6.49
C ALA A 28 13.29 -16.80 5.89
N ASP A 29 12.02 -17.14 5.72
CA ASP A 29 10.97 -16.23 5.28
C ASP A 29 9.82 -16.22 6.28
N PRO A 30 9.98 -15.52 7.42
CA PRO A 30 9.03 -15.59 8.53
C PRO A 30 7.64 -15.01 8.20
N TYR A 31 7.50 -14.33 7.06
CA TYR A 31 6.25 -13.69 6.65
C TYR A 31 5.67 -14.28 5.35
N ARG A 32 6.12 -15.47 4.94
CA ARG A 32 5.60 -16.21 3.76
C ARG A 32 4.07 -16.24 3.69
N TRP A 33 3.39 -16.29 4.84
CA TRP A 33 1.92 -16.31 4.91
C TRP A 33 1.26 -15.05 4.32
N LEU A 34 1.95 -13.90 4.30
CA LEU A 34 1.47 -12.67 3.65
C LEU A 34 1.44 -12.77 2.11
N GLU A 35 2.10 -13.77 1.52
CA GLU A 35 2.09 -13.96 0.06
C GLU A 35 0.76 -14.52 -0.46
N ASP A 36 -0.12 -15.04 0.40
CA ASP A 36 -1.49 -15.38 0.02
C ASP A 36 -2.43 -14.19 0.27
N PRO A 37 -2.79 -13.40 -0.76
CA PRO A 37 -3.67 -12.25 -0.61
C PRO A 37 -5.14 -12.63 -0.34
N ASN A 38 -5.53 -13.87 -0.61
CA ASN A 38 -6.93 -14.32 -0.46
C ASN A 38 -7.22 -14.87 0.94
N SER A 39 -6.17 -15.19 1.72
CA SER A 39 -6.34 -15.71 3.07
C SER A 39 -7.03 -14.71 4.00
N ASP A 40 -7.87 -15.22 4.90
CA ASP A 40 -8.53 -14.40 5.93
C ASP A 40 -7.50 -13.70 6.82
N GLN A 41 -6.37 -14.37 7.08
CA GLN A 41 -5.28 -13.87 7.90
C GLN A 41 -4.62 -12.64 7.26
N THR A 42 -4.26 -12.71 5.98
CA THR A 42 -3.65 -11.58 5.25
C THR A 42 -4.62 -10.41 5.16
N ARG A 43 -5.91 -10.68 4.87
CA ARG A 43 -6.94 -9.63 4.84
C ARG A 43 -7.08 -8.93 6.18
N ALA A 44 -7.18 -9.67 7.27
CA ALA A 44 -7.27 -9.11 8.62
C ALA A 44 -6.02 -8.29 8.99
N TRP A 45 -4.84 -8.75 8.60
CA TRP A 45 -3.60 -8.01 8.81
C TRP A 45 -3.56 -6.71 8.01
N VAL A 46 -3.93 -6.73 6.72
CA VAL A 46 -4.03 -5.53 5.89
C VAL A 46 -4.99 -4.51 6.50
N GLU A 47 -6.16 -4.94 6.98
CA GLU A 47 -7.10 -4.06 7.66
C GLU A 47 -6.49 -3.43 8.92
N ALA A 48 -5.79 -4.21 9.74
CA ALA A 48 -5.14 -3.71 10.94
C ALA A 48 -4.05 -2.68 10.62
N GLN A 49 -3.24 -2.93 9.59
CA GLN A 49 -2.21 -1.98 9.13
C GLN A 49 -2.83 -0.70 8.56
N ASN A 50 -3.93 -0.82 7.81
CA ASN A 50 -4.70 0.33 7.32
C ASN A 50 -5.25 1.16 8.47
N ARG A 51 -5.74 0.57 9.56
CA ARG A 51 -6.23 1.31 10.73
C ARG A 51 -5.13 2.17 11.36
N VAL A 52 -3.92 1.62 11.51
CA VAL A 52 -2.77 2.40 12.02
C VAL A 52 -2.43 3.54 11.06
N THR A 53 -2.35 3.23 9.78
CA THR A 53 -1.99 4.20 8.74
C THR A 53 -3.00 5.34 8.66
N PHE A 54 -4.28 5.03 8.53
CA PHE A 54 -5.34 6.04 8.43
C PHE A 54 -5.53 6.78 9.75
N GLY A 55 -5.40 6.12 10.91
CA GLY A 55 -5.40 6.80 12.21
C GLY A 55 -4.29 7.84 12.33
N TYR A 56 -3.09 7.54 11.80
CA TYR A 56 -2.01 8.52 11.74
C TYR A 56 -2.31 9.66 10.75
N LEU A 57 -2.74 9.32 9.53
CA LEU A 57 -3.00 10.30 8.47
C LEU A 57 -4.18 11.24 8.79
N GLU A 58 -5.20 10.76 9.50
CA GLU A 58 -6.34 11.56 9.96
C GLU A 58 -5.94 12.63 10.97
N GLY A 59 -4.85 12.42 11.71
CA GLY A 59 -4.28 13.43 12.61
C GLY A 59 -3.61 14.61 11.90
N ILE A 60 -3.44 14.56 10.57
CA ILE A 60 -2.75 15.61 9.80
C ILE A 60 -3.78 16.65 9.33
N ALA A 61 -3.79 17.81 9.98
CA ALA A 61 -4.76 18.88 9.74
C ALA A 61 -4.80 19.37 8.29
N GLU A 62 -3.67 19.40 7.59
CA GLU A 62 -3.55 19.90 6.22
C GLU A 62 -3.99 18.90 5.15
N ARG A 63 -4.20 17.64 5.51
CA ARG A 63 -4.45 16.54 4.54
C ARG A 63 -5.64 16.84 3.63
N ASP A 64 -6.75 17.31 4.20
CA ASP A 64 -7.95 17.62 3.43
C ASP A 64 -7.78 18.83 2.51
N ARG A 65 -7.01 19.84 2.95
CA ARG A 65 -6.68 21.00 2.11
C ARG A 65 -5.84 20.58 0.91
N LEU A 66 -4.84 19.74 1.13
CA LEU A 66 -3.98 19.21 0.06
C LEU A 66 -4.78 18.37 -0.93
N LYS A 67 -5.66 17.47 -0.44
CA LYS A 67 -6.53 16.66 -1.29
C LYS A 67 -7.38 17.54 -2.21
N ARG A 68 -8.07 18.55 -1.66
CA ARG A 68 -8.89 19.49 -2.45
C ARG A 68 -8.06 20.21 -3.51
N ARG A 69 -6.88 20.74 -3.12
CA ARG A 69 -6.03 21.48 -4.05
C ARG A 69 -5.53 20.61 -5.20
N LEU A 70 -5.15 19.36 -4.92
CA LEU A 70 -4.74 18.42 -5.96
C LEU A 70 -5.91 18.06 -6.88
N THR A 71 -7.10 17.87 -6.34
CA THR A 71 -8.31 17.64 -7.15
C THR A 71 -8.58 18.79 -8.10
N GLU A 72 -8.57 20.04 -7.62
CA GLU A 72 -8.75 21.23 -8.47
C GLU A 72 -7.72 21.31 -9.60
N LEU A 73 -6.46 21.01 -9.31
CA LEU A 73 -5.39 21.06 -10.31
C LEU A 73 -5.47 19.91 -11.32
N TRP A 74 -6.06 18.79 -10.93
CA TRP A 74 -6.17 17.61 -11.78
C TRP A 74 -7.40 17.66 -12.69
N ASP A 75 -8.45 18.38 -12.29
CA ASP A 75 -9.74 18.46 -12.98
C ASP A 75 -9.70 19.41 -14.18
N TYR A 76 -9.01 18.96 -15.24
CA TYR A 76 -9.00 19.62 -16.54
C TYR A 76 -8.96 18.60 -17.68
N GLU A 77 -9.48 18.99 -18.84
CA GLU A 77 -9.50 18.15 -20.04
C GLU A 77 -8.09 17.76 -20.49
N LYS A 78 -7.90 16.47 -20.74
CA LYS A 78 -6.65 15.91 -21.26
C LYS A 78 -6.99 15.05 -22.47
N TYR A 79 -6.31 15.30 -23.59
CA TYR A 79 -6.39 14.46 -24.77
C TYR A 79 -5.06 13.75 -24.96
N GLY A 80 -5.13 12.45 -25.28
CA GLY A 80 -3.98 11.72 -25.80
C GLY A 80 -3.64 12.19 -27.21
N ILE A 81 -2.51 11.73 -27.74
CA ILE A 81 -2.20 11.94 -29.16
C ILE A 81 -3.14 11.04 -29.97
N PRO A 82 -3.95 11.57 -30.90
CA PRO A 82 -4.83 10.74 -31.71
C PRO A 82 -4.02 9.76 -32.55
N PHE A 83 -4.51 8.53 -32.71
CA PHE A 83 -3.92 7.53 -33.60
C PHE A 83 -4.93 7.05 -34.64
N LYS A 84 -4.45 6.77 -35.86
CA LYS A 84 -5.28 6.35 -36.99
C LYS A 84 -5.30 4.83 -37.11
N GLN A 85 -6.50 4.26 -37.26
CA GLN A 85 -6.69 2.85 -37.62
C GLN A 85 -7.76 2.74 -38.72
N GLY A 86 -7.39 2.20 -39.88
CA GLY A 86 -8.24 2.26 -41.08
C GLY A 86 -8.48 3.71 -41.51
N GLU A 87 -9.75 4.12 -41.67
CA GLU A 87 -10.13 5.51 -41.98
C GLU A 87 -10.56 6.34 -40.76
N GLN A 88 -10.42 5.81 -39.55
CA GLN A 88 -10.88 6.45 -38.32
C GLN A 88 -9.71 6.88 -37.42
N TYR A 89 -9.91 7.97 -36.68
CA TYR A 89 -9.01 8.43 -35.62
C TYR A 89 -9.59 8.10 -34.25
N PHE A 90 -8.73 7.64 -33.34
CA PHE A 90 -9.03 7.27 -31.96
C PHE A 90 -8.22 8.17 -31.01
N PHE A 91 -8.78 8.52 -29.87
CA PHE A 91 -8.20 9.45 -28.89
C PHE A 91 -8.51 9.01 -27.46
#